data_AF-A0AAV8SB08-F1
#
_entry.id   AF-A0AAV8SB08-F1
#
_cell.length_a   1.000
_cell.length_b   1.000
_cell.length_c   1.000
_cell.angle_alpha   90.00
_cell.angle_beta   90.00
_cell.angle_gamma   90.00
#
_symmetry.space_group_name_H-M   'P 1'
#
loop_
_entity.id
_entity.type
_entity.pdbx_description
1 polymer ?
#
loop_
_entity_poly.entity_id
_entity_poly.type
_entity_poly.pdbx_seq_one_letter_code
_entity_poly.pdbx_strand_id
1 'polypeptide(L)'
;MLQLLYTVVFSETVMIMVLLFDNPFRKLLIMTLDLVKRGRGPVVVKTVAGTVFVVLMSDVASIVEIQNRTMEGGVLNPTDEVLMSRNMLEASLMGFLLLLSLMIDRLHHYIRELRLLRKTMESVKKQEGENGTGKAKAMTQEIADLKAIIKNLEDQCESKDNEAKTAEAEVRTLSKQFDDLVVEHDRLVEENRLTSIDQGESAKKNA
;
A
#
# COMPACT_ATOMS: atom_id res chain seq x y z
N MET A 1 -11.77 -51.02 -10.71
CA MET A 1 -11.84 -49.81 -9.87
C MET A 1 -10.49 -49.46 -9.25
N LEU A 2 -9.86 -50.35 -8.47
CA LEU A 2 -8.57 -50.10 -7.80
C LEU A 2 -7.47 -49.43 -8.66
N GLN A 3 -7.17 -49.92 -9.87
CA GLN A 3 -6.15 -49.30 -10.73
C GLN A 3 -6.49 -47.84 -11.12
N LEU A 4 -7.76 -47.55 -11.38
CA LEU A 4 -8.23 -46.19 -11.66
C LEU A 4 -8.10 -45.31 -10.41
N LEU A 5 -8.53 -45.80 -9.25
CA LEU A 5 -8.40 -45.08 -7.97
C LEU A 5 -6.93 -44.73 -7.68
N TYR A 6 -6.02 -45.69 -7.84
CA TYR A 6 -4.58 -45.43 -7.69
C TYR A 6 -4.06 -44.38 -8.65
N THR A 7 -4.46 -44.45 -9.93
CA THR A 7 -4.02 -43.48 -10.93
C THR A 7 -4.52 -42.07 -10.61
N VAL A 8 -5.77 -41.95 -10.15
CA VAL A 8 -6.36 -40.66 -9.77
C VAL A 8 -5.67 -40.12 -8.51
N VAL A 9 -5.51 -40.93 -7.45
CA VAL A 9 -4.78 -40.52 -6.22
C VAL A 9 -3.35 -40.09 -6.56
N PHE A 10 -2.67 -40.84 -7.43
CA PHE A 10 -1.32 -40.48 -7.86
C PHE A 10 -1.31 -39.14 -8.60
N SER A 11 -2.27 -38.90 -9.50
CA SER A 11 -2.39 -37.61 -10.18
C SER A 11 -2.70 -36.45 -9.22
N GLU A 12 -3.57 -36.66 -8.22
CA GLU A 12 -3.91 -35.65 -7.21
C GLU A 12 -2.72 -35.32 -6.30
N THR A 13 -1.98 -36.34 -5.86
CA THR A 13 -0.79 -36.15 -5.02
C THR A 13 0.32 -35.43 -5.78
N VAL A 14 0.57 -35.78 -7.05
CA VAL A 14 1.47 -35.02 -7.93
C VAL A 14 1.00 -33.58 -8.08
N MET A 15 -0.30 -33.35 -8.27
CA MET A 15 -0.85 -32.01 -8.40
C MET A 15 -0.62 -31.16 -7.14
N ILE A 16 -0.84 -31.74 -5.96
CA ILE A 16 -0.59 -31.08 -4.67
C ILE A 16 0.90 -30.81 -4.48
N MET A 17 1.79 -31.75 -4.82
CA MET A 17 3.24 -31.56 -4.73
C MET A 17 3.71 -30.39 -5.60
N VAL A 18 3.24 -30.31 -6.85
CA VAL A 18 3.62 -29.20 -7.73
C VAL A 18 3.02 -27.86 -7.26
N LEU A 19 1.88 -27.87 -6.56
CA LEU A 19 1.34 -26.67 -5.91
C LEU A 19 2.13 -26.23 -4.67
N LEU A 20 2.69 -27.18 -3.92
CA LEU A 20 3.49 -26.93 -2.71
C LEU A 20 4.86 -26.34 -3.02
N PHE A 21 5.50 -26.81 -4.10
CA PHE A 21 6.79 -26.31 -4.53
C PHE A 21 6.65 -25.02 -5.35
N ASP A 22 7.58 -24.08 -5.13
CA ASP A 22 7.71 -22.87 -5.95
C ASP A 22 8.31 -23.19 -7.33
N ASN A 23 7.57 -23.97 -8.11
CA ASN A 23 7.92 -24.37 -9.46
C ASN A 23 7.20 -23.50 -10.50
N PRO A 24 7.79 -23.29 -11.70
CA PRO A 24 7.14 -22.57 -12.80
C PRO A 24 5.83 -23.24 -13.25
N PHE A 25 5.69 -24.55 -13.01
CA PHE A 25 4.48 -25.32 -13.24
C PHE A 25 3.28 -24.89 -12.38
N ARG A 26 3.52 -24.22 -11.24
CA ARG A 26 2.45 -23.66 -10.40
C ARG A 26 1.57 -22.71 -11.21
N LYS A 27 2.15 -21.87 -12.08
CA LYS A 27 1.37 -20.97 -12.95
C LYS A 27 0.50 -21.75 -13.94
N LEU A 28 1.05 -22.83 -14.51
CA LEU A 28 0.35 -23.68 -15.46
C LEU A 28 -0.80 -24.44 -14.80
N LEU A 29 -0.56 -25.02 -13.63
CA LEU A 29 -1.56 -25.73 -12.84
C LEU A 29 -2.71 -24.84 -12.40
N ILE A 30 -2.43 -23.61 -11.99
CA ILE A 30 -3.50 -22.69 -11.63
C ILE A 30 -4.28 -22.27 -12.89
N MET A 31 -3.64 -22.17 -14.06
CA MET A 31 -4.34 -21.85 -15.31
C MET A 31 -5.24 -22.99 -15.77
N THR A 32 -4.78 -24.24 -15.67
CA THR A 32 -5.59 -25.43 -16.00
C THR A 32 -6.73 -25.64 -15.00
N LEU A 33 -6.49 -25.48 -13.69
CA LEU A 33 -7.56 -25.52 -12.68
C LEU A 33 -8.62 -24.44 -12.93
N ASP A 34 -8.18 -23.24 -13.30
CA ASP A 34 -9.10 -22.13 -13.55
C ASP A 34 -9.97 -22.40 -14.78
N LEU A 35 -9.42 -23.00 -15.85
CA LEU A 35 -10.21 -23.43 -17.01
C LEU A 35 -11.27 -24.47 -16.63
N VAL A 36 -10.89 -25.50 -15.88
CA VAL A 36 -11.80 -26.58 -15.44
C VAL A 36 -12.92 -26.05 -14.52
N LYS A 37 -12.62 -25.07 -13.65
CA LYS A 37 -13.57 -24.55 -12.65
C LYS A 37 -14.32 -23.27 -13.06
N ARG A 38 -14.05 -22.66 -14.22
CA ARG A 38 -14.71 -21.41 -14.67
C ARG A 38 -16.12 -21.62 -15.26
N GLY A 39 -16.50 -22.87 -15.58
CA GLY A 39 -17.83 -23.22 -16.11
C GLY A 39 -18.76 -23.91 -15.11
N ARG A 40 -19.55 -24.91 -15.57
CA ARG A 40 -20.40 -25.79 -14.73
C ARG A 40 -19.62 -26.69 -13.74
N GLY A 41 -18.29 -26.59 -13.72
CA GLY A 41 -17.38 -27.40 -12.91
C GLY A 41 -17.74 -27.49 -11.42
N PRO A 42 -18.10 -26.40 -10.71
CA PRO A 42 -18.45 -26.49 -9.29
C PRO A 42 -19.71 -27.31 -8.99
N VAL A 43 -20.63 -27.42 -9.94
CA VAL A 43 -21.84 -28.24 -9.79
C VAL A 43 -21.52 -29.70 -10.09
N VAL A 44 -20.74 -29.95 -11.14
CA VAL A 44 -20.31 -31.31 -11.51
C VAL A 44 -19.46 -31.93 -10.40
N VAL A 45 -18.48 -31.20 -9.85
CA VAL A 45 -17.63 -31.71 -8.76
C VAL A 45 -18.46 -32.07 -7.52
N LYS A 46 -19.48 -31.26 -7.17
CA LYS A 46 -20.36 -31.56 -6.03
C LYS A 46 -21.22 -32.81 -6.26
N THR A 47 -21.75 -32.97 -7.47
CA THR A 47 -22.55 -34.16 -7.81
C THR A 47 -21.68 -35.42 -7.84
N VAL A 48 -20.50 -35.37 -8.45
CA VAL A 48 -19.54 -36.49 -8.48
C VAL A 48 -19.09 -36.85 -7.05
N ALA A 49 -18.71 -35.86 -6.24
CA ALA A 49 -18.34 -36.09 -4.84
C ALA A 49 -19.49 -36.75 -4.05
N GLY A 50 -20.74 -36.30 -4.27
CA GLY A 50 -21.92 -36.93 -3.68
C GLY A 50 -22.09 -38.39 -4.10
N THR A 51 -21.93 -38.70 -5.39
CA THR A 51 -22.02 -40.09 -5.86
C THR A 51 -20.93 -40.98 -5.29
N VAL A 52 -19.68 -40.52 -5.25
CA VAL A 52 -18.56 -41.29 -4.68
C VAL A 52 -18.75 -41.48 -3.18
N PHE A 53 -19.29 -40.49 -2.47
CA PHE A 53 -19.63 -40.62 -1.05
C PHE A 53 -20.69 -41.69 -0.79
N VAL A 54 -21.73 -41.76 -1.62
CA VAL A 54 -22.77 -42.81 -1.52
C VAL A 54 -22.17 -44.19 -1.79
N VAL A 55 -21.31 -44.33 -2.81
CA VAL A 55 -20.63 -45.60 -3.11
C VAL A 55 -19.74 -46.03 -1.94
N LEU A 56 -18.96 -45.11 -1.38
CA LEU A 56 -18.14 -45.37 -0.19
C LEU A 56 -18.98 -45.88 0.98
N MET A 57 -20.14 -45.30 1.24
CA MET A 57 -21.05 -45.78 2.29
C MET A 57 -21.56 -47.18 2.02
N SER A 58 -21.82 -47.53 0.76
CA SER A 58 -22.20 -48.89 0.36
C SER A 58 -21.05 -49.89 0.60
N ASP A 59 -19.82 -49.50 0.32
CA ASP A 59 -18.63 -50.34 0.54
C ASP A 59 -18.40 -50.58 2.04
N VAL A 60 -18.54 -49.53 2.86
CA VAL A 60 -18.45 -49.62 4.32
C VAL A 60 -19.55 -50.52 4.89
N ALA A 61 -20.79 -50.38 4.42
CA ALA A 61 -21.89 -51.24 4.84
C ALA A 61 -21.62 -52.71 4.52
N SER A 62 -21.04 -52.99 3.34
CA SER A 62 -20.67 -54.34 2.92
C SER A 62 -19.57 -54.94 3.80
N ILE A 63 -18.57 -54.14 4.22
CA ILE A 63 -17.52 -54.59 5.15
C ILE A 63 -18.12 -54.93 6.53
N VAL A 64 -19.01 -54.07 7.05
CA VAL A 64 -19.68 -54.29 8.34
C VAL A 64 -20.57 -55.54 8.29
N GLU A 65 -21.26 -55.77 7.18
CA GLU A 65 -22.08 -56.97 6.98
C GLU A 65 -21.23 -58.25 7.00
N ILE A 66 -20.07 -58.25 6.32
CA ILE A 66 -19.13 -59.38 6.32
C ILE A 66 -18.54 -59.61 7.72
N GLN A 67 -18.21 -58.55 8.46
CA GLN A 67 -17.73 -58.65 9.84
C GLN A 67 -18.79 -59.22 10.78
N ASN A 68 -20.03 -58.75 10.71
CA ASN A 68 -21.14 -59.27 11.52
C ASN A 68 -21.40 -60.76 11.23
N ARG A 69 -21.43 -61.16 9.96
CA ARG A 69 -21.55 -62.58 9.55
C ARG A 69 -20.40 -63.43 10.09
N THR A 70 -19.18 -62.88 10.14
CA THR A 70 -18.00 -63.57 10.69
C THR A 70 -18.12 -63.76 12.20
N MET A 71 -18.65 -62.77 12.93
CA MET A 71 -18.86 -62.85 14.39
C MET A 71 -19.99 -63.83 14.78
N GLU A 72 -21.05 -63.91 13.96
CA GLU A 72 -22.19 -64.80 14.21
C GLU A 72 -21.95 -66.25 13.72
N GLY A 73 -21.17 -66.43 12.64
CA GLY A 73 -20.99 -67.71 11.95
C GLY A 73 -19.68 -68.46 12.24
N GLY A 74 -18.68 -67.84 12.87
CA GLY A 74 -17.45 -68.47 13.39
C GLY A 74 -16.53 -69.17 12.37
N VAL A 75 -16.88 -69.27 11.09
CA VAL A 75 -16.10 -69.95 10.05
C VAL A 75 -15.55 -68.92 9.08
N LEU A 76 -14.25 -68.67 9.16
CA LEU A 76 -13.51 -67.83 8.22
C LEU A 76 -13.38 -68.56 6.88
N ASN A 77 -14.16 -68.15 5.89
CA ASN A 77 -14.01 -68.61 4.53
C ASN A 77 -12.83 -67.83 3.89
N PRO A 78 -11.80 -68.47 3.32
CA PRO A 78 -10.65 -67.77 2.75
C PRO A 78 -11.02 -66.80 1.61
N THR A 79 -12.17 -67.00 0.98
CA THR A 79 -12.73 -66.10 -0.03
C THR A 79 -13.22 -64.77 0.57
N ASP A 80 -13.75 -64.79 1.79
CA ASP A 80 -14.28 -63.59 2.47
C ASP A 80 -13.16 -62.70 3.00
N GLU A 81 -12.01 -63.27 3.36
CA GLU A 81 -10.81 -62.52 3.76
C GLU A 81 -10.25 -61.68 2.60
N VAL A 82 -10.21 -62.25 1.39
CA VAL A 82 -9.77 -61.54 0.17
C VAL A 82 -10.79 -60.48 -0.25
N LEU A 83 -12.08 -60.75 -0.12
CA LEU A 83 -13.13 -59.78 -0.44
C LEU A 83 -13.12 -58.60 0.55
N MET A 84 -12.96 -58.88 1.85
CA MET A 84 -12.89 -57.85 2.89
C MET A 84 -11.67 -56.95 2.71
N SER A 85 -10.47 -57.51 2.51
CA SER A 85 -9.25 -56.72 2.28
C SER A 85 -9.34 -55.83 1.03
N ARG A 86 -9.95 -56.35 -0.04
CA ARG A 86 -10.19 -55.58 -1.26
C ARG A 86 -11.17 -54.42 -1.05
N ASN A 87 -12.31 -54.67 -0.40
CA ASN A 87 -13.31 -53.63 -0.13
C ASN A 87 -12.77 -52.58 0.86
N MET A 88 -12.00 -53.01 1.87
CA MET A 88 -11.32 -52.09 2.80
C MET A 88 -10.34 -51.18 2.07
N LEU A 89 -9.54 -51.75 1.15
CA LEU A 89 -8.61 -50.97 0.35
C LEU A 89 -9.35 -49.99 -0.57
N GLU A 90 -10.39 -50.45 -1.27
CA GLU A 90 -11.22 -49.62 -2.16
C GLU A 90 -11.91 -48.46 -1.41
N ALA A 91 -12.52 -48.73 -0.25
CA ALA A 91 -13.14 -47.72 0.59
C ALA A 91 -12.11 -46.69 1.12
N SER A 92 -10.93 -47.16 1.56
CA SER A 92 -9.86 -46.27 2.01
C SER A 92 -9.37 -45.34 0.89
N LEU A 93 -9.18 -45.86 -0.33
CA LEU A 93 -8.76 -45.08 -1.49
C LEU A 93 -9.84 -44.07 -1.91
N MET A 94 -11.12 -44.47 -1.93
CA MET A 94 -12.21 -43.53 -2.21
C MET A 94 -12.28 -42.41 -1.16
N GLY A 95 -12.06 -42.74 0.12
CA GLY A 95 -11.98 -41.76 1.19
C GLY A 95 -10.82 -40.77 0.99
N PHE A 96 -9.64 -41.29 0.64
CA PHE A 96 -8.48 -40.45 0.31
C PHE A 96 -8.74 -39.54 -0.88
N LEU A 97 -9.33 -40.04 -1.97
CA LEU A 97 -9.70 -39.23 -3.14
C LEU A 97 -10.65 -38.09 -2.76
N LEU A 98 -11.70 -38.38 -1.99
CA LEU A 98 -12.64 -37.37 -1.54
C LEU A 98 -11.95 -36.29 -0.71
N LEU A 99 -11.05 -36.69 0.20
CA LEU A 99 -10.30 -35.76 1.05
C LEU A 99 -9.35 -34.88 0.23
N LEU A 100 -8.59 -35.48 -0.69
CA LEU A 100 -7.67 -34.75 -1.57
C LEU A 100 -8.43 -33.78 -2.49
N SER A 101 -9.52 -34.23 -3.10
CA SER A 101 -10.41 -33.38 -3.91
C SER A 101 -10.97 -32.19 -3.13
N LEU A 102 -11.37 -32.37 -1.86
CA LEU A 102 -11.81 -31.26 -1.00
C LEU A 102 -10.66 -30.29 -0.68
N MET A 103 -9.46 -30.82 -0.41
CA MET A 103 -8.27 -30.02 -0.15
C MET A 103 -7.94 -29.14 -1.37
N ILE A 104 -8.00 -29.72 -2.57
CA ILE A 104 -7.83 -29.01 -3.86
C ILE A 104 -8.92 -27.94 -4.04
N ASP A 105 -10.16 -28.20 -3.61
CA ASP A 105 -11.24 -27.20 -3.69
C ASP A 105 -10.97 -25.97 -2.83
N ARG A 106 -10.55 -26.19 -1.59
CA ARG A 106 -10.16 -25.11 -0.66
C ARG A 106 -8.94 -24.34 -1.17
N LEU A 107 -7.92 -25.04 -1.66
CA LEU A 107 -6.74 -24.43 -2.29
C LEU A 107 -7.13 -23.55 -3.48
N HIS A 108 -8.01 -24.03 -4.35
CA HIS A 108 -8.49 -23.25 -5.51
C HIS A 108 -9.22 -21.97 -5.10
N HIS A 109 -10.07 -22.05 -4.08
CA HIS A 109 -10.76 -20.88 -3.54
C HIS A 109 -9.76 -19.83 -3.03
N TYR A 110 -8.76 -20.27 -2.26
CA TYR A 110 -7.71 -19.39 -1.75
C TYR A 110 -6.88 -18.75 -2.87
N ILE A 111 -6.53 -19.52 -3.91
CA ILE A 111 -5.79 -19.00 -5.06
C ILE A 111 -6.60 -17.95 -5.84
N ARG A 112 -7.92 -18.13 -5.93
CA ARG A 112 -8.82 -17.15 -6.56
C ARG A 112 -8.85 -15.84 -5.78
N GLU A 113 -8.98 -15.90 -4.45
CA GLU A 113 -8.94 -14.71 -3.59
C GLU A 113 -7.60 -13.97 -3.71
N LEU A 114 -6.48 -14.69 -3.68
CA LEU A 114 -5.15 -14.10 -3.87
C LEU A 114 -4.97 -13.42 -5.24
N ARG A 115 -5.58 -13.96 -6.31
CA ARG A 115 -5.55 -13.31 -7.64
C ARG A 115 -6.40 -12.05 -7.68
N LEU A 116 -7.59 -12.07 -7.09
CA LEU A 116 -8.45 -10.89 -7.03
C LEU A 116 -7.73 -9.77 -6.27
N LEU A 117 -7.12 -10.11 -5.12
CA LEU A 117 -6.35 -9.16 -4.32
C LEU A 117 -5.12 -8.61 -5.07
N ARG A 118 -4.40 -9.45 -5.82
CA ARG A 118 -3.29 -8.98 -6.66
C ARG A 118 -3.79 -8.04 -7.75
N LYS A 119 -4.92 -8.34 -8.39
CA LYS A 119 -5.50 -7.51 -9.45
C LYS A 119 -6.02 -6.17 -8.92
N THR A 120 -6.61 -6.14 -7.72
CA THR A 120 -7.03 -4.89 -7.06
C THR A 120 -5.81 -4.07 -6.65
N MET A 121 -4.77 -4.70 -6.09
CA MET A 121 -3.51 -4.04 -5.76
C MET A 121 -2.81 -3.47 -7.00
N GLU A 122 -2.78 -4.21 -8.12
CA GLU A 122 -2.23 -3.72 -9.39
C GLU A 122 -3.04 -2.55 -9.96
N SER A 123 -4.38 -2.57 -9.83
CA SER A 123 -5.21 -1.41 -10.23
C SER A 123 -5.01 -0.19 -9.34
N VAL A 124 -4.86 -0.40 -8.02
CA VAL A 124 -4.54 0.67 -7.07
C VAL A 124 -3.15 1.23 -7.37
N LYS A 125 -2.15 0.38 -7.58
CA LYS A 125 -0.79 0.80 -7.93
C LYS A 125 -0.71 1.50 -9.29
N LYS A 126 -1.55 1.13 -10.27
CA LYS A 126 -1.67 1.88 -11.53
C LYS A 126 -2.31 3.26 -11.31
N GLN A 127 -3.38 3.33 -10.52
CA GLN A 127 -4.02 4.61 -10.17
C GLN A 127 -3.08 5.52 -9.37
N GLU A 128 -2.30 4.98 -8.44
CA GLU A 128 -1.28 5.72 -7.70
C GLU A 128 -0.07 6.08 -8.59
N GLY A 129 0.29 5.22 -9.55
CA GLY A 129 1.36 5.47 -10.51
C GLY A 129 1.03 6.63 -11.47
N GLU A 130 -0.21 6.70 -11.97
CA GLU A 130 -0.64 7.81 -12.84
C GLU A 130 -0.96 9.09 -12.04
N ASN A 131 -1.66 9.00 -10.90
CA ASN A 131 -2.13 10.18 -10.18
C ASN A 131 -1.13 10.70 -9.12
N GLY A 132 -0.36 9.79 -8.50
CA GLY A 132 0.63 10.10 -7.47
C GLY A 132 1.94 10.64 -8.04
N THR A 133 2.42 10.10 -9.17
CA THR A 133 3.64 10.61 -9.82
C THR A 133 3.43 11.99 -10.43
N GLY A 134 2.24 12.26 -10.98
CA GLY A 134 1.87 13.57 -11.51
C GLY A 134 1.77 14.63 -10.41
N LYS A 135 1.05 14.34 -9.32
CA LYS A 135 0.95 15.25 -8.17
C LYS A 135 2.29 15.47 -7.47
N ALA A 136 3.10 14.43 -7.28
CA ALA A 136 4.40 14.57 -6.65
C ALA A 136 5.33 15.46 -7.49
N LYS A 137 5.36 15.28 -8.81
CA LYS A 137 6.14 16.15 -9.71
C LYS A 137 5.64 17.59 -9.74
N ALA A 138 4.32 17.80 -9.79
CA ALA A 138 3.71 19.13 -9.74
C ALA A 138 4.03 19.84 -8.42
N MET A 139 3.86 19.17 -7.27
CA MET A 139 4.23 19.73 -5.96
C MET A 139 5.73 20.02 -5.85
N THR A 140 6.59 19.16 -6.42
CA THR A 140 8.04 19.40 -6.40
C THR A 140 8.42 20.64 -7.21
N GLN A 141 7.72 20.85 -8.33
CA GLN A 141 7.92 22.03 -9.19
C GLN A 141 7.39 23.31 -8.53
N GLU A 142 6.20 23.27 -7.92
CA GLU A 142 5.65 24.38 -7.14
C GLU A 142 6.54 24.76 -5.95
N ILE A 143 7.12 23.77 -5.26
CA ILE A 143 8.08 24.01 -4.16
C ILE A 143 9.35 24.70 -4.69
N ALA A 144 9.84 24.33 -5.88
CA ALA A 144 11.01 24.97 -6.48
C ALA A 144 10.72 26.43 -6.88
N ASP A 145 9.57 26.67 -7.49
CA ASP A 145 9.13 28.02 -7.89
C ASP A 145 8.88 28.92 -6.67
N LEU A 146 8.18 28.41 -5.65
CA LEU A 146 7.96 29.12 -4.39
C LEU A 146 9.29 29.45 -3.69
N LYS A 147 10.24 28.52 -3.69
CA LYS A 147 11.58 28.76 -3.11
C LYS A 147 12.35 29.83 -3.87
N ALA A 148 12.22 29.89 -5.20
CA ALA A 148 12.84 30.94 -6.00
C ALA A 148 12.20 32.32 -5.71
N ILE A 149 10.88 32.39 -5.59
CA ILE A 149 10.15 33.61 -5.24
C ILE A 149 10.54 34.11 -3.84
N ILE A 150 10.62 33.21 -2.85
CA ILE A 150 11.05 33.55 -1.49
C ILE A 150 12.45 34.16 -1.51
N LYS A 151 13.40 33.52 -2.22
CA LYS A 151 14.77 34.04 -2.32
C LYS A 151 14.82 35.43 -2.95
N ASN A 152 14.10 35.65 -4.05
CA ASN A 152 14.04 36.95 -4.71
C ASN A 152 13.38 38.04 -3.84
N LEU A 153 12.37 37.68 -3.04
CA LEU A 153 11.74 38.58 -2.07
C LEU A 153 12.70 38.92 -0.91
N GLU A 154 13.48 37.95 -0.45
CA GLU A 154 14.49 38.14 0.59
C GLU A 154 15.57 39.13 0.11
N ASP A 155 16.12 38.92 -1.10
CA ASP A 155 17.10 39.83 -1.71
C ASP A 155 16.52 41.25 -1.89
N GLN A 156 15.24 41.38 -2.27
CA GLN A 156 14.57 42.68 -2.37
C GLN A 156 14.37 43.37 -1.02
N CYS A 157 14.01 42.61 0.01
CA CYS A 157 13.89 43.14 1.37
C CYS A 157 15.24 43.62 1.90
N GLU A 158 16.32 42.87 1.66
CA GLU A 158 17.67 43.26 2.06
C GLU A 158 18.14 44.52 1.33
N SER A 159 17.88 44.64 0.02
CA SER A 159 18.17 45.87 -0.73
C SER A 159 17.41 47.07 -0.18
N LYS A 160 16.11 46.93 0.07
CA LYS A 160 15.29 48.03 0.60
C LYS A 160 15.64 48.41 2.03
N ASP A 161 16.05 47.46 2.86
CA ASP A 161 16.54 47.74 4.22
C ASP A 161 17.85 48.54 4.17
N ASN A 162 18.75 48.22 3.24
CA ASN A 162 19.97 48.99 3.02
C ASN A 162 19.67 50.41 2.49
N GLU A 163 18.75 50.54 1.53
CA GLU A 163 18.30 51.85 1.03
C GLU A 163 17.65 52.70 2.14
N ALA A 164 16.82 52.10 2.99
CA ALA A 164 16.21 52.76 4.12
C ALA A 164 17.26 53.22 5.14
N LYS A 165 18.27 52.39 5.45
CA LYS A 165 19.39 52.76 6.33
C LYS A 165 20.21 53.91 5.75
N THR A 166 20.45 53.93 4.44
CA THR A 166 21.15 55.06 3.81
C THR A 166 20.32 56.34 3.86
N ALA A 167 19.02 56.26 3.59
CA ALA A 167 18.13 57.40 3.67
C ALA A 167 17.98 57.92 5.11
N GLU A 168 17.91 57.03 6.11
CA GLU A 168 17.93 57.43 7.52
C GLU A 168 19.24 58.10 7.92
N ALA A 169 20.39 57.61 7.43
CA ALA A 169 21.67 58.24 7.67
C ALA A 169 21.72 59.65 7.07
N GLU A 170 21.24 59.82 5.83
CA GLU A 170 21.14 61.11 5.16
C GLU A 170 20.23 62.08 5.92
N VAL A 171 19.02 61.64 6.31
CA VAL A 171 18.10 62.45 7.13
C VAL A 171 18.73 62.84 8.47
N ARG A 172 19.45 61.93 9.12
CA ARG A 172 20.17 62.23 10.37
C ARG A 172 21.29 63.25 10.15
N THR A 173 22.02 63.17 9.05
CA THR A 173 23.04 64.17 8.72
C THR A 173 22.44 65.53 8.42
N LEU A 174 21.32 65.57 7.68
CA LEU A 174 20.60 66.79 7.36
C LEU A 174 20.00 67.43 8.61
N SER A 175 19.39 66.65 9.49
CA SER A 175 18.86 67.13 10.78
C SER A 175 19.97 67.75 11.63
N LYS A 176 21.15 67.14 11.69
CA LYS A 176 22.30 67.73 12.40
C LYS A 176 22.76 69.05 11.78
N GLN A 177 22.75 69.16 10.45
CA GLN A 177 23.06 70.42 9.77
C GLN A 177 22.02 71.50 10.07
N PHE A 178 20.73 71.14 10.14
CA PHE A 178 19.67 72.06 10.54
C PHE A 178 19.82 72.50 12.00
N ASP A 179 20.10 71.58 12.93
CA ASP A 179 20.31 71.92 14.35
C ASP A 179 21.50 72.89 14.52
N ASP A 180 22.61 72.67 13.81
CA ASP A 180 23.78 73.54 13.84
C ASP A 180 23.47 74.94 13.27
N LEU A 181 22.71 75.01 12.17
CA LEU A 181 22.25 76.26 11.57
C LEU A 181 21.32 77.06 12.51
N VAL A 182 20.43 76.37 13.25
CA VAL A 182 19.56 77.02 14.23
C VAL A 182 20.39 77.63 15.36
N VAL A 183 21.39 76.91 15.86
CA VAL A 183 22.31 77.44 16.90
C VAL A 183 23.07 78.66 16.39
N GLU A 184 23.56 78.64 15.14
CA GLU A 184 24.24 79.79 14.54
C GLU A 184 23.29 80.98 14.36
N HIS A 185 22.07 80.74 13.89
CA HIS A 185 21.04 81.76 13.76
C HIS A 185 20.72 82.43 15.11
N ASP A 186 20.51 81.65 16.17
CA ASP A 186 20.26 82.18 17.51
C ASP A 186 21.45 83.00 18.04
N ARG A 187 22.68 82.54 17.78
CA ARG A 187 23.90 83.30 18.12
C ARG A 187 23.97 84.64 17.40
N LEU A 188 23.69 84.67 16.10
CA LEU A 188 23.72 85.88 15.28
C LEU A 188 22.59 86.86 15.65
N VAL A 189 21.41 86.36 16.01
CA VAL A 189 20.32 87.18 16.53
C VAL A 189 20.75 87.85 17.83
N GLU A 190 21.37 87.11 18.74
CA GLU A 190 21.82 87.66 20.01
C GLU A 190 22.95 88.69 19.84
N GLU A 191 23.91 88.44 18.94
CA GLU A 191 24.97 89.38 18.59
C GLU A 191 24.42 90.68 17.96
N ASN A 192 23.42 90.58 17.07
CA ASN A 192 22.70 91.73 16.52
C ASN A 192 21.92 92.50 17.59
N ARG A 193 21.36 91.79 18.56
CA ARG A 193 20.61 92.40 19.66
C ARG A 193 21.54 93.18 20.59
N LEU A 194 22.71 92.63 20.92
CA LEU A 194 23.75 93.29 21.72
C LEU A 194 24.32 94.52 21.01
N THR A 195 24.61 94.43 19.72
CA THR A 195 25.10 95.58 18.92
C THR A 195 24.05 96.69 18.79
N SER A 196 22.76 96.35 18.67
CA SER A 196 21.67 97.34 18.66
C SER A 196 21.49 98.05 20.01
N ILE A 197 21.74 97.35 21.13
CA ILE A 197 21.74 97.94 22.48
C ILE A 197 22.93 98.88 22.66
N ASP A 198 24.12 98.49 22.18
CA ASP A 198 25.36 99.29 22.26
C ASP A 198 25.28 100.58 21.42
N GLN A 199 24.63 100.52 20.25
CA GLN A 199 24.31 101.71 19.45
C GLN A 199 23.27 102.63 20.11
N GLY A 200 22.31 102.08 20.84
CA GLY A 200 21.34 102.84 21.64
C GLY A 200 21.95 103.56 22.84
N GLU A 201 22.97 102.97 23.48
CA GLU A 201 23.72 103.61 24.57
C GLU A 201 24.66 104.70 24.07
N SER A 202 25.29 104.53 22.89
CA SER A 202 26.09 105.58 22.25
C SER A 202 25.25 106.78 21.78
N ALA A 203 24.00 106.57 21.34
CA ALA A 203 23.10 107.65 20.95
C ALA A 203 22.59 108.48 22.14
N LYS A 204 22.44 107.88 23.34
CA LYS A 204 22.06 108.60 24.57
C LYS A 204 23.20 109.38 25.22
N LYS A 205 24.46 109.13 24.83
CA LYS A 205 25.63 109.86 25.34
C LYS A 205 25.95 111.15 24.58
N ASN A 206 25.30 111.36 23.42
CA ASN A 206 25.55 112.47 22.49
C ASN A 206 24.32 113.40 22.29
N ALA A 207 23.32 113.35 23.18
CA ALA A 207 22.19 114.29 23.26
C ALA A 207 22.11 114.90 24.66
#